data_AF-A0A0D8Y886-F1
#
_entry.id   AF-A0A0D8Y886-F1
#
_cell.length_a   1.000
_cell.length_b   1.000
_cell.length_c   1.000
_cell.angle_alpha   90.00
_cell.angle_beta   90.00
_cell.angle_gamma   90.00
#
_symmetry.space_group_name_H-M   'P 1'
#
loop_
_entity.id
_entity.type
_entity.pdbx_description
1 polymer ?
#
loop_
_entity_poly.entity_id
_entity_poly.type
_entity_poly.pdbx_seq_one_letter_code
_entity_poly.pdbx_strand_id
1 'polypeptide(L)'
;MVVDILSHEQTSWHSRLLHDICRLATECTTQSGDLPRVGTACLRHVIAAACRFSDEQWTIFTKALWDTTSATLAPIRLLLSVYARNSEGDKEDLGQVMVDSIEGLALKQKILAQQIFLVDAQKKRFLSQDTHDGPLSDLDLIFTVDGAKQRMPVSYLISSLLAHQLTVQIIGSILCPCERPPEGLEKILAASEYGTLYEMPEHVAFEFDRLQRLQAVLGRAIGISRPNLYRQLVSSALIKMYSLLVGALRKSPTDLSRLHDCHNRMVSLLQKAEIQSANRGFATRAREHREEKFEFMLVESDGEKLYRPVSEGDINNVIHEYQKQRPIGLPTNPVDERPNPFMLELSEKDNESFDEPDYNTLGLLAYRQICLVPIEIILSLDNAINLLPQMLDSIKMLIIATPDIAVRKLAVQIINIMSIC
;
A
#
# COMPACT_ATOMS: atom_id res chain seq x y z
N MET A 1 -27.45 4.10 25.42
CA MET A 1 -28.53 4.92 26.00
C MET A 1 -29.19 5.86 25.00
N VAL A 2 -28.47 6.70 24.23
CA VAL A 2 -29.09 7.57 23.20
C VAL A 2 -29.37 6.84 21.88
N VAL A 3 -28.46 5.96 21.43
CA VAL A 3 -28.68 5.16 20.20
C VAL A 3 -29.82 4.14 20.38
N ASP A 4 -30.05 3.65 21.60
CA ASP A 4 -31.18 2.76 21.91
C ASP A 4 -32.54 3.46 21.68
N ILE A 5 -32.56 4.79 21.73
CA ILE A 5 -33.75 5.59 21.43
C ILE A 5 -34.09 5.49 19.94
N LEU A 6 -33.09 5.35 19.05
CA LEU A 6 -33.31 5.09 17.63
C LEU A 6 -33.97 3.73 17.36
N SER A 7 -33.99 2.84 18.35
CA SER A 7 -34.71 1.58 18.25
C SER A 7 -36.19 1.68 18.62
N HIS A 8 -36.68 2.77 19.21
CA HIS A 8 -38.10 2.86 19.61
C HIS A 8 -39.03 3.16 18.41
N GLU A 9 -40.35 3.20 18.64
CA GLU A 9 -41.34 3.49 17.57
C GLU A 9 -41.00 4.78 16.81
N GLN A 10 -41.02 4.70 15.47
CA GLN A 10 -40.58 5.80 14.62
C GLN A 10 -41.47 7.04 14.80
N THR A 11 -40.85 8.15 15.20
CA THR A 11 -41.46 9.47 15.26
C THR A 11 -40.65 10.46 14.41
N SER A 12 -41.27 11.60 14.06
CA SER A 12 -40.71 12.61 13.14
C SER A 12 -39.35 13.23 13.56
N TRP A 13 -38.92 13.07 14.81
CA TRP A 13 -37.64 13.62 15.28
C TRP A 13 -36.47 12.63 15.21
N HIS A 14 -36.73 11.33 14.95
CA HIS A 14 -35.67 10.32 14.87
C HIS A 14 -34.65 10.59 13.75
N SER A 15 -35.11 11.04 12.58
CA SER A 15 -34.22 11.42 11.46
C SER A 15 -33.31 12.59 11.84
N ARG A 16 -33.82 13.58 12.59
CA ARG A 16 -33.01 14.72 13.07
C ARG A 16 -31.98 14.29 14.10
N LEU A 17 -32.39 13.47 15.08
CA LEU A 17 -31.46 12.94 16.08
C LEU A 17 -30.35 12.10 15.42
N LEU A 18 -30.71 11.23 14.48
CA LEU A 18 -29.75 10.43 13.71
C LEU A 18 -28.75 11.33 12.99
N HIS A 19 -29.22 12.37 12.31
CA HIS A 19 -28.36 13.33 11.62
C HIS A 19 -27.38 14.00 12.58
N ASP A 20 -27.83 14.45 13.75
CA ASP A 20 -26.97 15.13 14.73
C ASP A 20 -25.93 14.17 15.34
N ILE A 21 -26.31 12.94 15.64
CA ILE A 21 -25.38 11.90 16.12
C ILE A 21 -24.34 11.60 15.04
N CYS A 22 -24.78 11.38 13.80
CA CYS A 22 -23.90 11.10 12.68
C CYS A 22 -22.91 12.24 12.43
N ARG A 23 -23.38 13.49 12.45
CA ARG A 23 -22.54 14.67 12.29
C ARG A 23 -21.48 14.77 13.40
N LEU A 24 -21.89 14.64 14.66
CA LEU A 24 -20.95 14.65 15.79
C LEU A 24 -19.93 13.51 15.70
N ALA A 25 -20.37 12.31 15.30
CA ALA A 25 -19.49 11.18 15.10
C ALA A 25 -18.45 11.44 14.00
N THR A 26 -18.87 12.03 12.88
CA THR A 26 -17.97 12.47 11.80
C THR A 26 -16.99 13.55 12.29
N GLU A 27 -17.45 14.56 13.03
CA GLU A 27 -16.58 15.61 13.60
C GLU A 27 -15.54 15.03 14.57
N CYS A 28 -15.88 14.00 15.34
CA CYS A 28 -14.94 13.27 16.18
C CYS A 28 -13.85 12.54 15.38
N THR A 29 -14.16 12.09 14.15
CA THR A 29 -13.18 11.41 13.27
C THR A 29 -12.04 12.31 12.78
N THR A 30 -12.22 13.62 12.85
CA THR A 30 -11.21 14.59 12.40
C THR A 30 -10.41 15.20 13.54
N GLN A 31 -10.66 14.81 14.80
CA GLN A 31 -9.94 15.33 15.96
C GLN A 31 -8.62 14.57 16.22
N SER A 32 -7.74 15.13 17.05
CA SER A 32 -6.51 14.49 17.50
C SER A 32 -6.76 13.45 18.61
N GLY A 33 -5.78 12.57 18.83
CA GLY A 33 -5.80 11.60 19.93
C GLY A 33 -6.69 10.38 19.64
N ASP A 34 -7.45 9.95 20.65
CA ASP A 34 -8.30 8.74 20.58
C ASP A 34 -9.73 9.02 20.06
N LEU A 35 -10.12 10.30 19.90
CA LEU A 35 -11.47 10.69 19.43
C LEU A 35 -11.87 10.07 18.08
N PRO A 36 -10.96 9.89 17.09
CA PRO A 36 -11.35 9.28 15.83
C PRO A 36 -11.87 7.85 15.95
N ARG A 37 -11.36 7.09 16.93
CA ARG A 37 -11.86 5.74 17.25
C ARG A 37 -13.23 5.79 17.93
N VAL A 38 -13.48 6.83 18.74
CA VAL A 38 -14.78 7.04 19.38
C VAL A 38 -15.84 7.42 18.33
N GLY A 39 -15.51 8.30 17.39
CA GLY A 39 -16.42 8.67 16.29
C GLY A 39 -16.81 7.46 15.44
N THR A 40 -15.83 6.64 15.04
CA THR A 40 -16.10 5.41 14.28
C THR A 40 -16.84 4.35 15.10
N ALA A 41 -16.56 4.21 16.40
CA ALA A 41 -17.33 3.34 17.28
C ALA A 41 -18.79 3.81 17.43
N CYS A 42 -19.03 5.12 17.49
CA CYS A 42 -20.38 5.69 17.51
C CYS A 42 -21.15 5.34 16.23
N LEU A 43 -20.54 5.51 15.05
CA LEU A 43 -21.16 5.09 13.78
C LEU A 43 -21.45 3.59 13.75
N ARG A 44 -20.55 2.76 14.30
CA ARG A 44 -20.76 1.31 14.43
C ARG A 44 -21.95 0.98 15.34
N HIS A 45 -22.15 1.73 16.43
CA HIS A 45 -23.33 1.53 17.28
C HIS A 45 -24.61 1.99 16.60
N VAL A 46 -24.57 3.08 15.85
CA VAL A 46 -25.73 3.58 15.09
C VAL A 46 -26.20 2.55 14.05
N ILE A 47 -25.28 1.97 13.27
CA ILE A 47 -25.64 0.93 12.29
C ILE A 47 -26.17 -0.34 12.95
N ALA A 48 -25.83 -0.65 14.20
CA ALA A 48 -26.44 -1.79 14.90
C ALA A 48 -27.97 -1.65 15.06
N ALA A 49 -28.52 -0.42 14.98
CA ALA A 49 -29.96 -0.16 14.97
C ALA A 49 -30.57 -0.10 13.56
N ALA A 50 -29.79 -0.38 12.50
CA ALA A 50 -30.17 -0.10 11.13
C ALA A 50 -31.32 -0.95 10.58
N CYS A 51 -31.63 -2.10 11.20
CA CYS A 51 -32.79 -2.91 10.84
C CYS A 51 -34.13 -2.17 11.00
N ARG A 52 -34.14 -1.03 11.72
CA ARG A 52 -35.30 -0.17 11.93
C ARG A 52 -35.22 1.15 11.15
N PHE A 53 -34.22 1.32 10.27
CA PHE A 53 -34.07 2.56 9.51
C PHE A 53 -35.10 2.65 8.38
N SER A 54 -35.69 3.84 8.23
CA SER A 54 -36.41 4.23 7.02
C SER A 54 -35.44 4.60 5.89
N ASP A 55 -35.94 4.74 4.66
CA ASP A 55 -35.12 5.17 3.51
C ASP A 55 -34.45 6.54 3.74
N GLU A 56 -35.14 7.45 4.44
CA GLU A 56 -34.58 8.75 4.83
C GLU A 56 -33.40 8.56 5.79
N GLN A 57 -33.55 7.70 6.80
CA GLN A 57 -32.49 7.42 7.78
C GLN A 57 -31.29 6.72 7.14
N TRP A 58 -31.52 5.82 6.19
CA TRP A 58 -30.45 5.25 5.36
C TRP A 58 -29.73 6.31 4.54
N THR A 59 -30.45 7.27 3.98
CA THR A 59 -29.85 8.39 3.23
C THR A 59 -28.95 9.25 4.13
N ILE A 60 -29.41 9.55 5.35
CA ILE A 60 -28.62 10.29 6.35
C ILE A 60 -27.36 9.52 6.73
N PHE A 61 -27.50 8.23 7.06
CA PHE A 61 -26.40 7.42 7.54
C PHE A 61 -25.35 7.18 6.45
N THR A 62 -25.78 6.89 5.22
CA THR A 62 -24.87 6.73 4.09
C THR A 62 -24.12 8.02 3.78
N LYS A 63 -24.80 9.18 3.80
CA LYS A 63 -24.13 10.48 3.67
C LYS A 63 -23.07 10.70 4.75
N ALA A 64 -23.37 10.33 5.99
CA ALA A 64 -22.40 10.41 7.08
C ALA A 64 -21.19 9.49 6.88
N LEU A 65 -21.39 8.27 6.36
CA LEU A 65 -20.28 7.37 6.00
C LEU A 65 -19.41 7.95 4.89
N TRP A 66 -20.01 8.58 3.87
CA TRP A 66 -19.29 9.27 2.80
C TRP A 66 -18.44 10.42 3.33
N ASP A 67 -19.05 11.26 4.17
CA ASP A 67 -18.38 12.42 4.77
C ASP A 67 -17.24 11.98 5.68
N THR A 68 -17.47 10.96 6.50
CA THR A 68 -16.45 10.34 7.36
C THR A 68 -15.31 9.76 6.54
N THR A 69 -15.61 9.04 5.45
CA THR A 69 -14.60 8.49 4.54
C THR A 69 -13.74 9.58 3.91
N SER A 70 -14.38 10.67 3.50
CA SER A 70 -13.71 11.82 2.90
C SER A 70 -12.83 12.56 3.91
N ALA A 71 -13.35 12.79 5.12
CA ALA A 71 -12.67 13.51 6.19
C ALA A 71 -11.46 12.73 6.74
N THR A 72 -11.60 11.42 6.95
CA THR A 72 -10.52 10.56 7.45
C THR A 72 -9.36 10.38 6.46
N LEU A 73 -9.59 10.60 5.16
CA LEU A 73 -8.55 10.62 4.13
C LEU A 73 -7.96 12.01 3.87
N ALA A 74 -8.55 13.08 4.43
CA ALA A 74 -8.08 14.45 4.20
C ALA A 74 -6.59 14.64 4.59
N PRO A 75 -6.08 14.10 5.71
CA PRO A 75 -4.67 14.31 6.09
C PRO A 75 -3.69 13.69 5.10
N ILE A 76 -3.95 12.46 4.65
CA ILE A 76 -3.06 11.80 3.67
C ILE A 76 -3.16 12.50 2.31
N ARG A 77 -4.34 12.91 1.87
CA ARG A 77 -4.51 13.67 0.62
C ARG A 77 -3.79 15.00 0.64
N LEU A 78 -3.79 15.69 1.79
CA LEU A 78 -3.03 16.92 1.97
C LEU A 78 -1.55 16.66 1.74
N LEU A 79 -0.98 15.60 2.34
CA LEU A 79 0.41 15.21 2.11
C LEU A 79 0.69 14.84 0.65
N LEU A 80 -0.21 14.10 0.00
CA LEU A 80 -0.08 13.77 -1.43
C LEU A 80 -0.09 15.04 -2.30
N SER A 81 -0.92 16.02 -1.96
CA SER A 81 -1.06 17.27 -2.72
C SER A 81 0.22 18.13 -2.74
N VAL A 82 1.07 18.00 -1.71
CA VAL A 82 2.39 18.66 -1.64
C VAL A 82 3.30 18.17 -2.77
N TYR A 83 3.18 16.90 -3.16
CA TYR A 83 3.97 16.29 -4.24
C TYR A 83 3.27 16.31 -5.60
N ALA A 84 1.95 16.50 -5.64
CA ALA A 84 1.15 16.43 -6.87
C ALA A 84 1.31 17.63 -7.81
N ARG A 85 2.00 18.71 -7.38
CA ARG A 85 2.30 19.88 -8.22
C ARG A 85 3.73 19.79 -8.77
N ASN A 86 3.86 19.06 -9.88
CA ASN A 86 4.98 19.07 -10.85
C ASN A 86 6.33 18.50 -10.38
N SER A 87 6.72 17.33 -10.89
CA SER A 87 8.12 17.11 -11.32
C SER A 87 8.24 15.93 -12.30
N GLU A 88 7.90 16.16 -13.58
CA GLU A 88 8.56 15.43 -14.68
C GLU A 88 9.96 16.04 -15.00
N GLY A 89 10.42 17.02 -14.22
CA GLY A 89 11.72 17.66 -14.34
C GLY A 89 12.55 17.48 -13.07
N ASP A 90 13.78 17.03 -13.24
CA ASP A 90 14.74 16.58 -12.22
C ASP A 90 15.20 17.65 -11.20
N LYS A 91 14.56 18.84 -11.11
CA LYS A 91 15.10 19.98 -10.31
C LYS A 91 14.13 20.97 -9.64
N GLU A 92 12.82 20.75 -9.56
CA GLU A 92 11.94 21.66 -8.80
C GLU A 92 10.94 20.92 -7.89
N ASP A 93 11.43 20.44 -6.75
CA ASP A 93 10.59 20.03 -5.61
C ASP A 93 9.98 21.29 -4.97
N LEU A 94 8.71 21.60 -5.26
CA LEU A 94 8.02 22.76 -4.67
C LEU A 94 7.49 22.50 -3.23
N GLY A 95 7.65 21.29 -2.70
CA GLY A 95 7.27 20.96 -1.33
C GLY A 95 8.00 19.76 -0.76
N GLN A 96 8.85 19.98 0.24
CA GLN A 96 9.51 18.91 0.98
C GLN A 96 8.74 18.63 2.27
N VAL A 97 8.28 17.38 2.47
CA VAL A 97 7.82 16.91 3.78
C VAL A 97 9.06 16.53 4.60
N MET A 98 9.20 17.17 5.75
CA MET A 98 10.26 16.95 6.73
C MET A 98 9.68 16.53 8.07
N VAL A 99 10.53 16.06 8.97
CA VAL A 99 10.16 15.64 10.32
C VAL A 99 10.85 16.58 11.31
N ASP A 100 10.11 17.12 12.29
CA ASP A 100 10.62 18.13 13.25
C ASP A 100 11.54 17.53 14.34
N SER A 101 11.64 16.20 14.45
CA SER A 101 12.47 15.51 15.44
C SER A 101 13.11 14.22 14.91
N ILE A 102 14.24 13.83 15.51
CA ILE A 102 14.94 12.55 15.27
C ILE A 102 14.40 11.46 16.20
N GLU A 103 13.66 11.84 17.24
CA GLU A 103 13.09 10.92 18.21
C GLU A 103 11.94 10.12 17.60
N GLY A 104 11.88 8.82 17.88
CA GLY A 104 10.85 7.94 17.32
C GLY A 104 9.51 8.05 18.06
N LEU A 105 8.43 7.66 17.38
CA LEU A 105 7.08 7.58 17.95
C LEU A 105 6.98 6.65 19.19
N ALA A 106 6.05 6.98 20.09
CA ALA A 106 5.67 6.13 21.22
C ALA A 106 5.19 4.75 20.75
N LEU A 107 5.41 3.71 21.58
CA LEU A 107 5.10 2.31 21.23
C LEU A 107 3.66 2.10 20.75
N LYS A 108 2.68 2.70 21.46
CA LYS A 108 1.25 2.64 21.08
C LYS A 108 1.05 3.11 19.63
N GLN A 109 1.67 4.22 19.24
CA GLN A 109 1.53 4.78 17.90
C GLN A 109 2.24 3.96 16.84
N LYS A 110 3.41 3.39 17.16
CA LYS A 110 4.12 2.45 16.27
C LYS A 110 3.26 1.22 15.96
N ILE A 111 2.63 0.62 16.98
CA ILE A 111 1.72 -0.53 16.80
C ILE A 111 0.53 -0.16 15.91
N LEU A 112 -0.10 1.01 16.15
CA LEU A 112 -1.21 1.47 15.33
C LEU A 112 -0.77 1.74 13.88
N ALA A 113 0.39 2.35 13.67
CA ALA A 113 0.95 2.60 12.35
C ALA A 113 1.17 1.29 11.58
N GLN A 114 1.63 0.21 12.23
CA GLN A 114 1.79 -1.09 11.58
C GLN A 114 0.46 -1.71 11.15
N GLN A 115 -0.61 -1.50 11.91
CA GLN A 115 -1.93 -2.00 11.54
C GLN A 115 -2.43 -1.36 10.23
N ILE A 116 -2.03 -0.12 9.99
CA ILE A 116 -2.44 0.70 8.86
C ILE A 116 -1.51 0.50 7.66
N PHE A 117 -0.21 0.67 7.88
CA PHE A 117 0.79 0.84 6.82
C PHE A 117 1.47 -0.46 6.38
N LEU A 118 1.33 -1.55 7.13
CA LEU A 118 1.99 -2.81 6.82
C LEU A 118 0.98 -3.91 6.49
N VAL A 119 1.29 -4.69 5.46
CA VAL A 119 0.58 -5.95 5.17
C VAL A 119 1.05 -7.06 6.11
N ASP A 120 0.27 -8.13 6.25
CA ASP A 120 0.58 -9.22 7.19
C ASP A 120 1.95 -9.88 6.92
N ALA A 121 2.39 -9.94 5.67
CA ALA A 121 3.72 -10.45 5.30
C ALA A 121 4.87 -9.62 5.91
N GLN A 122 4.66 -8.31 6.10
CA GLN A 122 5.67 -7.39 6.66
C GLN A 122 5.71 -7.38 8.20
N LYS A 123 4.61 -7.77 8.88
CA LYS A 123 4.48 -7.64 10.35
C LYS A 123 5.39 -8.60 11.14
N LYS A 124 5.88 -9.69 10.54
CA LYS A 124 6.64 -10.74 11.23
C LYS A 124 7.99 -10.30 11.81
N ARG A 125 8.58 -9.20 11.34
CA ARG A 125 9.94 -8.73 11.72
C ARG A 125 9.96 -7.72 12.87
N PHE A 126 8.85 -7.05 13.17
CA PHE A 126 8.85 -5.95 14.15
C PHE A 126 8.81 -6.42 15.61
N LEU A 127 8.19 -7.58 15.88
CA LEU A 127 8.15 -8.16 17.24
C LEU A 127 9.54 -8.60 17.75
N SER A 128 10.54 -8.61 16.87
CA SER A 128 11.93 -9.01 17.16
C SER A 128 12.92 -7.84 17.27
N GLN A 129 12.50 -6.59 17.04
CA GLN A 129 13.36 -5.41 17.26
C GLN A 129 13.10 -4.81 18.64
N ASP A 130 14.17 -4.62 19.42
CA ASP A 130 14.14 -4.04 20.76
C ASP A 130 13.36 -2.71 20.75
N THR A 131 12.19 -2.76 21.39
CA THR A 131 11.23 -1.67 21.34
C THR A 131 11.56 -0.68 22.44
N HIS A 132 12.57 0.18 22.18
CA HIS A 132 12.80 1.33 23.02
C HIS A 132 11.57 2.26 22.96
N ASP A 133 10.99 2.52 24.13
CA ASP A 133 9.88 3.46 24.27
C ASP A 133 10.39 4.85 23.90
N GLY A 134 9.84 5.40 22.81
CA GLY A 134 10.13 6.76 22.39
C GLY A 134 9.58 7.75 23.43
N PRO A 135 10.10 8.99 23.45
CA PRO A 135 9.56 10.03 24.32
C PRO A 135 8.07 10.25 24.08
N LEU A 136 7.34 10.71 25.12
CA LEU A 136 5.89 10.94 25.08
C LEU A 136 5.45 12.05 24.10
N SER A 137 6.39 12.81 23.54
CA SER A 137 6.09 13.90 22.61
C SER A 137 5.74 13.35 21.23
N ASP A 138 4.69 13.90 20.62
CA ASP A 138 4.30 13.54 19.26
C ASP A 138 5.30 14.11 18.24
N LEU A 139 5.41 13.42 17.11
CA LEU A 139 6.30 13.79 16.01
C LEU A 139 5.52 14.63 15.00
N ASP A 140 6.03 15.81 14.62
CA ASP A 140 5.37 16.65 13.62
C ASP A 140 5.99 16.46 12.22
N LEU A 141 5.13 16.30 11.22
CA LEU A 141 5.45 16.48 9.81
C LEU A 141 5.37 17.96 9.47
N ILE A 142 6.43 18.48 8.88
CA ILE A 142 6.54 19.85 8.40
C ILE A 142 6.48 19.83 6.88
N PHE A 143 5.59 20.61 6.29
CA PHE A 143 5.50 20.75 4.84
C PHE A 143 4.95 22.13 4.47
N THR A 144 5.08 22.51 3.21
CA THR A 144 4.63 23.80 2.70
C THR A 144 3.46 23.59 1.75
N VAL A 145 2.35 24.27 1.99
CA VAL A 145 1.18 24.32 1.10
C VAL A 145 0.93 25.78 0.74
N ASP A 146 0.87 26.07 -0.56
CA ASP A 146 0.63 27.43 -1.07
C ASP A 146 1.56 28.52 -0.46
N GLY A 147 2.82 28.15 -0.18
CA GLY A 147 3.83 29.04 0.41
C GLY A 147 3.75 29.18 1.94
N ALA A 148 2.75 28.59 2.60
CA ALA A 148 2.63 28.59 4.06
C ALA A 148 3.17 27.29 4.66
N LYS A 149 4.01 27.42 5.70
CA LYS A 149 4.54 26.29 6.47
C LYS A 149 3.44 25.72 7.37
N GLN A 150 3.08 24.46 7.17
CA GLN A 150 2.11 23.72 7.97
C GLN A 150 2.79 22.62 8.79
N ARG A 151 2.21 22.30 9.94
CA ARG A 151 2.60 21.19 10.81
C ARG A 151 1.43 20.20 10.92
N MET A 152 1.74 18.92 10.86
CA MET A 152 0.77 17.85 11.09
C MET A 152 1.40 16.80 12.01
N PRO A 153 0.80 16.51 13.18
CA PRO A 153 1.29 15.43 14.03
C PRO A 153 1.13 14.07 13.34
N VAL A 154 2.15 13.21 13.43
CA VAL A 154 2.10 11.87 12.84
C VAL A 154 1.05 11.01 13.53
N SER A 155 0.85 11.17 14.86
CA SER A 155 -0.23 10.47 15.55
C SER A 155 -1.61 10.83 14.98
N TYR A 156 -1.80 12.07 14.52
CA TYR A 156 -3.05 12.49 13.89
C TYR A 156 -3.26 11.78 12.55
N LEU A 157 -2.23 11.70 11.71
CA LEU A 157 -2.28 10.93 10.45
C LEU A 157 -2.61 9.46 10.70
N ILE A 158 -1.95 8.84 11.67
CA ILE A 158 -2.17 7.44 12.07
C ILE A 158 -3.62 7.26 12.56
N SER A 159 -4.07 8.07 13.52
CA SER A 159 -5.44 7.98 14.06
C SER A 159 -6.52 8.19 12.98
N SER A 160 -6.29 9.11 12.05
CA SER A 160 -7.21 9.39 10.93
C SER A 160 -7.29 8.21 9.96
N LEU A 161 -6.15 7.62 9.58
CA LEU A 161 -6.12 6.44 8.70
C LEU A 161 -6.65 5.18 9.38
N LEU A 162 -6.47 5.05 10.70
CA LEU A 162 -7.11 4.00 11.47
C LEU A 162 -8.63 4.15 11.46
N ALA A 163 -9.13 5.37 11.70
CA ALA A 163 -10.55 5.67 11.60
C ALA A 163 -11.08 5.37 10.20
N HIS A 164 -10.34 5.72 9.14
CA HIS A 164 -10.68 5.34 7.77
C HIS A 164 -10.84 3.82 7.62
N GLN A 165 -9.88 3.04 8.11
CA GLN A 165 -9.97 1.57 8.07
C GLN A 165 -11.21 1.06 8.82
N LEU A 166 -11.53 1.60 9.99
CA LEU A 166 -12.73 1.22 10.75
C LEU A 166 -14.02 1.62 10.02
N THR A 167 -14.05 2.75 9.32
CA THR A 167 -15.18 3.16 8.47
C THR A 167 -15.33 2.24 7.27
N VAL A 168 -14.24 1.83 6.62
CA VAL A 168 -14.28 0.82 5.54
C VAL A 168 -14.79 -0.52 6.06
N GLN A 169 -14.44 -0.91 7.29
CA GLN A 169 -15.01 -2.09 7.93
C GLN A 169 -16.51 -1.94 8.15
N ILE A 170 -16.97 -0.78 8.64
CA ILE A 170 -18.41 -0.50 8.76
C ILE A 170 -19.06 -0.65 7.38
N ILE A 171 -18.53 -0.03 6.33
CA ILE A 171 -19.05 -0.16 4.94
C ILE A 171 -19.02 -1.62 4.44
N GLY A 172 -17.98 -2.38 4.74
CA GLY A 172 -17.88 -3.79 4.33
C GLY A 172 -18.88 -4.67 5.03
N SER A 173 -19.05 -4.46 6.33
CA SER A 173 -20.08 -5.08 7.16
C SER A 173 -21.47 -4.87 6.56
N ILE A 174 -21.63 -3.65 6.10
CA ILE A 174 -22.77 -3.09 5.45
C ILE A 174 -23.04 -3.79 4.09
N LEU A 175 -22.03 -3.86 3.23
CA LEU A 175 -22.17 -4.33 1.86
C LEU A 175 -22.14 -5.84 1.68
N CYS A 176 -21.49 -6.53 2.61
CA CYS A 176 -21.17 -7.95 2.52
C CYS A 176 -21.72 -8.68 3.76
N PRO A 177 -23.05 -8.78 3.93
CA PRO A 177 -23.65 -9.48 5.06
C PRO A 177 -23.43 -10.99 4.87
N CYS A 178 -22.32 -11.51 5.40
CA CYS A 178 -22.00 -12.93 5.37
C CYS A 178 -21.82 -13.43 6.80
N GLU A 179 -22.44 -14.56 7.14
CA GLU A 179 -22.16 -15.26 8.41
C GLU A 179 -20.69 -15.69 8.51
N ARG A 180 -20.07 -15.94 7.35
CA ARG A 180 -18.63 -16.12 7.19
C ARG A 180 -18.15 -15.33 5.97
N PRO A 181 -17.23 -14.37 6.13
CA PRO A 181 -16.60 -13.71 5.00
C PRO A 181 -15.91 -14.74 4.08
N PRO A 182 -15.90 -14.54 2.74
CA PRO A 182 -15.21 -15.43 1.81
C PRO A 182 -13.71 -15.55 2.13
N GLU A 183 -13.10 -16.69 1.80
CA GLU A 183 -11.65 -16.91 1.96
C GLU A 183 -10.88 -15.75 1.28
N GLY A 184 -10.02 -15.06 2.02
CA GLY A 184 -9.33 -13.83 1.57
C GLY A 184 -9.98 -12.50 2.00
N LEU A 185 -11.29 -12.47 2.29
CA LEU A 185 -12.01 -11.36 2.92
C LEU A 185 -12.15 -11.53 4.45
N GLU A 186 -11.85 -12.72 4.98
CA GLU A 186 -12.00 -13.06 6.41
C GLU A 186 -11.23 -12.15 7.36
N LYS A 187 -10.02 -11.74 6.96
CA LYS A 187 -9.17 -10.82 7.73
C LYS A 187 -9.61 -9.36 7.64
N ILE A 188 -10.52 -9.05 6.72
CA ILE A 188 -10.97 -7.71 6.36
C ILE A 188 -12.36 -7.42 6.95
N LEU A 189 -13.24 -8.42 7.00
CA LEU A 189 -14.68 -8.29 7.26
C LEU A 189 -15.18 -8.87 8.60
N ALA A 190 -14.32 -9.18 9.57
CA ALA A 190 -14.75 -9.67 10.88
C ALA A 190 -15.46 -8.58 11.73
N ALA A 191 -16.71 -8.22 11.36
CA ALA A 191 -17.84 -7.68 12.14
C ALA A 191 -18.87 -7.05 11.16
N SER A 192 -20.16 -7.42 11.26
CA SER A 192 -21.36 -7.14 10.40
C SER A 192 -21.99 -5.72 10.58
N GLU A 193 -22.93 -5.13 9.79
CA GLU A 193 -24.00 -5.52 8.85
C GLU A 193 -24.61 -4.30 8.04
N TYR A 194 -25.25 -4.52 6.86
CA TYR A 194 -26.06 -3.70 5.84
C TYR A 194 -25.78 -2.25 5.25
N GLY A 195 -25.68 -2.08 3.90
CA GLY A 195 -25.96 -0.81 3.12
C GLY A 195 -25.04 -0.27 1.96
N THR A 196 -25.57 0.05 0.79
CA THR A 196 -24.77 0.48 -0.38
C THR A 196 -24.27 1.93 -0.34
N LEU A 197 -22.94 2.16 -0.48
CA LEU A 197 -22.40 3.45 -0.95
C LEU A 197 -20.99 3.38 -1.59
N TYR A 198 -20.75 4.43 -2.38
CA TYR A 198 -19.76 4.78 -3.39
C TYR A 198 -18.24 4.69 -3.08
N GLU A 199 -17.49 4.92 -4.17
CA GLU A 199 -16.04 4.81 -4.41
C GLU A 199 -15.10 5.54 -3.44
N MET A 200 -14.13 4.82 -2.87
CA MET A 200 -12.78 5.22 -2.38
C MET A 200 -11.98 3.94 -2.02
N PRO A 201 -10.62 3.80 -1.99
CA PRO A 201 -9.51 4.78 -2.06
C PRO A 201 -8.40 4.37 -3.06
N GLU A 202 -8.73 3.81 -4.23
CA GLU A 202 -7.74 3.32 -5.21
C GLU A 202 -6.66 4.36 -5.54
N HIS A 203 -7.10 5.59 -5.84
CA HIS A 203 -6.20 6.69 -6.18
C HIS A 203 -5.27 7.09 -5.04
N VAL A 204 -5.73 7.09 -3.78
CA VAL A 204 -4.91 7.49 -2.63
C VAL A 204 -3.80 6.47 -2.40
N ALA A 205 -4.12 5.18 -2.40
CA ALA A 205 -3.13 4.13 -2.25
C ALA A 205 -2.14 4.10 -3.42
N PHE A 206 -2.63 4.28 -4.65
CA PHE A 206 -1.81 4.35 -5.86
C PHE A 206 -0.90 5.59 -5.91
N GLU A 207 -1.39 6.76 -5.52
CA GLU A 207 -0.56 7.98 -5.46
C GLU A 207 0.47 7.89 -4.34
N PHE A 208 0.06 7.39 -3.17
CA PHE A 208 0.98 7.14 -2.06
C PHE A 208 2.09 6.17 -2.47
N ASP A 209 1.75 5.12 -3.20
CA ASP A 209 2.67 4.12 -3.75
C ASP A 209 3.76 4.71 -4.66
N ARG A 210 3.41 5.72 -5.46
CA ARG A 210 4.36 6.38 -6.37
C ARG A 210 5.33 7.32 -5.66
N LEU A 211 5.00 7.79 -4.45
CA LEU A 211 5.77 8.78 -3.72
C LEU A 211 6.78 8.14 -2.76
N GLN A 212 7.83 7.53 -3.34
CA GLN A 212 8.91 6.88 -2.57
C GLN A 212 9.56 7.81 -1.53
N ARG A 213 9.68 9.11 -1.83
CA ARG A 213 10.21 10.11 -0.88
C ARG A 213 9.33 10.24 0.36
N LEU A 214 8.01 10.35 0.18
CA LEU A 214 7.05 10.44 1.30
C LEU A 214 7.08 9.17 2.14
N GLN A 215 7.17 8.00 1.51
CA GLN A 215 7.28 6.72 2.20
C GLN A 215 8.58 6.60 2.99
N ALA A 216 9.71 7.07 2.45
CA ALA A 216 10.98 7.06 3.17
C ALA A 216 10.94 7.99 4.40
N VAL A 217 10.32 9.17 4.27
CA VAL A 217 10.13 10.11 5.38
C VAL A 217 9.24 9.51 6.46
N LEU A 218 8.06 8.98 6.10
CA LEU A 218 7.14 8.34 7.03
C LEU A 218 7.73 7.06 7.64
N GLY A 219 8.43 6.26 6.85
CA GLY A 219 9.08 5.04 7.30
C GLY A 219 10.13 5.31 8.37
N ARG A 220 10.96 6.35 8.17
CA ARG A 220 11.92 6.80 9.20
C ARG A 220 11.24 7.39 10.43
N ALA A 221 10.23 8.24 10.25
CA ALA A 221 9.45 8.86 11.33
C ALA A 221 8.80 7.80 12.25
N ILE A 222 8.19 6.79 11.65
CA ILE A 222 7.44 5.74 12.35
C ILE A 222 8.38 4.61 12.83
N GLY A 223 9.51 4.42 12.15
CA GLY A 223 10.40 3.28 12.37
C GLY A 223 9.86 1.99 11.71
N ILE A 224 9.24 2.10 10.53
CA ILE A 224 8.78 0.95 9.74
C ILE A 224 9.42 0.95 8.35
N SER A 225 9.79 -0.24 7.88
CA SER A 225 10.24 -0.45 6.51
C SER A 225 9.04 -0.40 5.55
N ARG A 226 9.16 0.39 4.48
CA ARG A 226 8.24 0.41 3.32
C ARG A 226 6.75 0.54 3.70
N PRO A 227 6.34 1.68 4.31
CA PRO A 227 4.93 1.95 4.57
C PRO A 227 4.14 1.97 3.27
N ASN A 228 2.97 1.35 3.25
CA ASN A 228 2.06 1.28 2.10
C ASN A 228 0.60 1.30 2.55
N LEU A 229 -0.34 1.47 1.62
CA LEU A 229 -1.78 1.46 1.92
C LEU A 229 -2.49 0.29 1.23
N TYR A 230 -1.75 -0.78 0.88
CA TYR A 230 -2.29 -1.89 0.12
C TYR A 230 -3.38 -2.64 0.86
N ARG A 231 -3.31 -2.71 2.19
CA ARG A 231 -4.38 -3.32 2.99
C ARG A 231 -5.73 -2.63 2.77
N GLN A 232 -5.74 -1.30 2.75
CA GLN A 232 -6.96 -0.51 2.55
C GLN A 232 -7.43 -0.57 1.08
N LEU A 233 -6.48 -0.54 0.14
CA LEU A 233 -6.75 -0.74 -1.29
C LEU A 233 -7.47 -2.07 -1.54
N VAL A 234 -6.86 -3.18 -1.10
CA VAL A 234 -7.40 -4.53 -1.26
C VAL A 234 -8.77 -4.65 -0.58
N SER A 235 -8.87 -4.18 0.67
CA SER A 235 -10.13 -4.23 1.43
C SER A 235 -11.28 -3.55 0.70
N SER A 236 -11.08 -2.31 0.28
CA SER A 236 -12.15 -1.56 -0.39
C SER A 236 -12.49 -2.13 -1.77
N ALA A 237 -11.48 -2.50 -2.56
CA ALA A 237 -11.71 -3.06 -3.89
C ALA A 237 -12.49 -4.38 -3.83
N LEU A 238 -12.15 -5.26 -2.88
CA LEU A 238 -12.86 -6.52 -2.68
C LEU A 238 -14.27 -6.31 -2.12
N ILE A 239 -14.48 -5.37 -1.19
CA ILE A 239 -15.82 -5.01 -0.71
C ILE A 239 -16.70 -4.53 -1.86
N LYS A 240 -16.19 -3.63 -2.70
CA LYS A 240 -16.91 -3.12 -3.89
C LYS A 240 -17.27 -4.25 -4.84
N MET A 241 -16.30 -5.09 -5.21
CA MET A 241 -16.54 -6.19 -6.15
C MET A 241 -17.49 -7.25 -5.59
N TYR A 242 -17.38 -7.59 -4.31
CA TYR A 242 -18.32 -8.51 -3.67
C TYR A 242 -19.74 -7.94 -3.64
N SER A 243 -19.91 -6.67 -3.29
CA SER A 243 -21.21 -5.99 -3.32
C SER A 243 -21.85 -6.06 -4.72
N LEU A 244 -21.07 -5.78 -5.76
CA LEU A 244 -21.54 -5.85 -7.15
C LEU A 244 -21.87 -7.29 -7.56
N LEU A 245 -21.08 -8.27 -7.11
CA LEU A 245 -21.36 -9.69 -7.33
C LEU A 245 -22.67 -10.11 -6.68
N VAL A 246 -22.93 -9.73 -5.43
CA VAL A 246 -24.21 -10.00 -4.75
C VAL A 246 -25.38 -9.36 -5.50
N GLY A 247 -25.22 -8.14 -6.00
CA GLY A 247 -26.20 -7.48 -6.87
C GLY A 247 -26.44 -8.26 -8.17
N ALA A 248 -25.37 -8.69 -8.84
CA ALA A 248 -25.45 -9.49 -10.05
C ALA A 248 -26.14 -10.85 -9.82
N LEU A 249 -25.88 -11.50 -8.70
CA LEU A 249 -26.56 -12.75 -8.29
C LEU A 249 -28.07 -12.58 -8.10
N ARG A 250 -28.50 -11.38 -7.69
CA ARG A 250 -29.92 -11.00 -7.63
C ARG A 250 -30.50 -10.62 -9.00
N LYS A 251 -29.78 -10.94 -10.09
CA LYS A 251 -30.15 -10.69 -11.50
C LYS A 251 -30.27 -9.19 -11.84
N SER A 252 -29.45 -8.34 -11.22
CA SER A 252 -29.29 -6.94 -11.62
C SER A 252 -28.31 -6.86 -12.80
N PRO A 253 -28.77 -6.56 -14.05
CA PRO A 253 -27.88 -6.48 -15.21
C PRO A 253 -26.88 -5.31 -15.10
N THR A 254 -27.26 -4.25 -14.39
CA THR A 254 -26.41 -3.09 -14.15
C THR A 254 -25.24 -3.43 -13.22
N ASP A 255 -25.46 -4.23 -12.18
CA ASP A 255 -24.39 -4.56 -11.23
C ASP A 255 -23.39 -5.54 -11.82
N LEU A 256 -23.85 -6.43 -12.69
CA LEU A 256 -22.98 -7.30 -13.48
C LEU A 256 -22.05 -6.51 -14.40
N SER A 257 -22.59 -5.55 -15.17
CA SER A 257 -21.77 -4.69 -16.03
C SER A 257 -20.73 -3.92 -15.20
N ARG A 258 -21.16 -3.37 -14.05
CA ARG A 258 -20.27 -2.64 -13.15
C ARG A 258 -19.21 -3.54 -12.51
N LEU A 259 -19.53 -4.80 -12.19
CA LEU A 259 -18.57 -5.80 -11.72
C LEU A 259 -17.51 -6.05 -12.80
N HIS A 260 -17.94 -6.28 -14.03
CA HIS A 260 -17.06 -6.49 -15.17
C HIS A 260 -16.13 -5.30 -15.41
N ASP A 261 -16.67 -4.08 -15.43
CA ASP A 261 -15.89 -2.84 -15.61
C ASP A 261 -14.89 -2.63 -14.47
N CYS A 262 -15.33 -2.89 -13.23
CA CYS A 262 -14.49 -2.78 -12.04
C CYS A 262 -13.32 -3.78 -12.10
N HIS A 263 -13.61 -5.04 -12.46
CA HIS A 263 -12.57 -6.07 -12.59
C HIS A 263 -11.59 -5.75 -13.71
N ASN A 264 -12.06 -5.34 -14.91
CA ASN A 264 -11.19 -4.92 -16.02
C ASN A 264 -10.26 -3.76 -15.64
N ARG A 265 -10.77 -2.78 -14.88
CA ARG A 265 -9.96 -1.68 -14.38
C ARG A 265 -8.82 -2.19 -13.48
N MET A 266 -9.12 -3.11 -12.55
CA MET A 266 -8.09 -3.70 -11.68
C MET A 266 -7.06 -4.53 -12.46
N VAL A 267 -7.51 -5.29 -13.47
CA VAL A 267 -6.61 -6.03 -14.37
C VAL A 267 -5.68 -5.07 -15.13
N SER A 268 -6.18 -3.94 -15.61
CA SER A 268 -5.33 -2.93 -16.28
C SER A 268 -4.29 -2.33 -15.34
N LEU A 269 -4.63 -2.10 -14.06
CA LEU A 269 -3.68 -1.62 -13.06
C LEU A 269 -2.62 -2.68 -12.72
N LEU A 270 -3.03 -3.93 -12.59
CA LEU A 270 -2.10 -5.05 -12.43
C LEU A 270 -1.10 -5.11 -13.59
N GLN A 271 -1.60 -5.03 -14.83
CA GLN A 271 -0.74 -5.04 -16.02
C GLN A 271 0.27 -3.88 -16.01
N LYS A 272 -0.17 -2.67 -15.63
CA LYS A 272 0.72 -1.51 -15.50
C LYS A 272 1.77 -1.74 -14.42
N ALA A 273 1.39 -2.30 -13.27
CA ALA A 273 2.31 -2.63 -12.19
C ALA A 273 3.34 -3.70 -12.60
N GLU A 274 2.91 -4.72 -13.36
CA GLU A 274 3.79 -5.77 -13.92
C GLU A 274 4.83 -5.18 -14.87
N ILE A 275 4.40 -4.33 -15.81
CA ILE A 275 5.30 -3.67 -16.76
C ILE A 275 6.30 -2.78 -16.02
N GLN A 276 5.84 -2.00 -15.04
CA GLN A 276 6.71 -1.13 -14.24
C GLN A 276 7.72 -1.93 -13.41
N SER A 277 7.27 -3.01 -12.77
CA SER A 277 8.13 -3.92 -12.01
C SER A 277 9.19 -4.58 -12.91
N ALA A 278 8.77 -5.09 -14.07
CA ALA A 278 9.67 -5.70 -15.04
C ALA A 278 10.71 -4.69 -15.55
N ASN A 279 10.30 -3.48 -15.94
CA ASN A 279 11.20 -2.43 -16.41
C ASN A 279 12.23 -2.03 -15.36
N ARG A 280 11.82 -1.92 -14.09
CA ARG A 280 12.76 -1.67 -12.98
C ARG A 280 13.72 -2.84 -12.79
N GLY A 281 13.21 -4.07 -12.80
CA GLY A 281 14.04 -5.27 -12.70
C GLY A 281 15.06 -5.38 -13.84
N PHE A 282 14.68 -5.02 -15.07
CA PHE A 282 15.60 -4.92 -16.20
C PHE A 282 16.63 -3.81 -15.99
N ALA A 283 16.23 -2.63 -15.53
CA ALA A 283 17.16 -1.54 -15.25
C ALA A 283 18.18 -1.90 -14.15
N THR A 284 17.74 -2.57 -13.09
CA THR A 284 18.64 -3.05 -12.02
C THR A 284 19.61 -4.09 -12.55
N ARG A 285 19.11 -5.13 -13.26
CA ARG A 285 19.97 -6.16 -13.85
C ARG A 285 20.92 -5.62 -14.92
N ALA A 286 20.50 -4.59 -15.67
CA ALA A 286 21.35 -3.90 -16.64
C ALA A 286 22.46 -3.08 -15.96
N ARG A 287 22.19 -2.47 -14.79
CA ARG A 287 23.21 -1.78 -13.98
C ARG A 287 24.14 -2.75 -13.26
N GLU A 288 23.65 -3.94 -12.89
CA GLU A 288 24.44 -5.02 -12.29
C GLU A 288 25.34 -5.73 -13.30
N HIS A 289 24.98 -5.71 -14.59
CA HIS A 289 25.91 -6.05 -15.67
C HIS A 289 27.03 -5.02 -15.69
N ARG A 290 28.13 -5.33 -14.98
CA ARG A 290 29.40 -4.64 -15.13
C ARG A 290 29.83 -4.76 -16.59
N GLU A 291 30.16 -3.63 -17.22
CA GLU A 291 31.00 -3.64 -18.42
C GLU A 291 32.31 -4.33 -18.05
N GLU A 292 32.55 -5.54 -18.55
CA GLU A 292 33.87 -6.17 -18.46
C GLU A 292 34.83 -5.35 -19.34
N LYS A 293 35.54 -4.41 -18.70
CA LYS A 293 36.66 -3.72 -19.34
C LYS A 293 37.85 -4.67 -19.37
N PHE A 294 38.18 -5.15 -20.56
CA PHE A 294 39.40 -5.89 -20.79
C PHE A 294 40.58 -4.91 -20.89
N GLU A 295 41.44 -4.90 -19.88
CA GLU A 295 42.73 -4.21 -19.96
C GLU A 295 43.80 -5.20 -20.44
N PHE A 296 44.56 -4.77 -21.46
CA PHE A 296 45.62 -5.56 -22.05
C PHE A 296 46.97 -5.08 -21.48
N MET A 297 47.76 -5.99 -20.90
CA MET A 297 49.16 -5.71 -20.61
C MET A 297 50.05 -6.32 -21.68
N LEU A 298 51.08 -5.56 -22.04
CA LEU A 298 52.15 -6.02 -22.90
C LEU A 298 53.06 -6.96 -22.10
N VAL A 299 53.13 -8.23 -22.49
CA VAL A 299 53.99 -9.24 -21.88
C VAL A 299 55.01 -9.67 -22.95
N GLU A 300 56.29 -9.57 -22.62
CA GLU A 300 57.36 -10.11 -23.47
C GLU A 300 57.49 -11.62 -23.19
N SER A 301 57.36 -12.44 -24.23
CA SER A 301 57.64 -13.87 -24.19
C SER A 301 58.48 -14.22 -25.40
N ASP A 302 59.63 -14.86 -25.16
CA ASP A 302 60.59 -15.28 -26.20
C ASP A 302 61.03 -14.15 -27.16
N GLY A 303 61.13 -12.91 -26.66
CA GLY A 303 61.64 -11.76 -27.43
C GLY A 303 60.59 -11.05 -28.30
N GLU A 304 59.34 -11.51 -28.31
CA GLU A 304 58.23 -10.83 -28.98
C GLU A 304 57.26 -10.21 -27.96
N LYS A 305 56.78 -9.00 -28.26
CA LYS A 305 55.86 -8.21 -27.43
C LYS A 305 54.42 -8.56 -27.78
N LEU A 306 53.75 -9.32 -26.91
CA LEU A 306 52.35 -9.74 -27.11
C LEU A 306 51.44 -9.12 -26.04
N TYR A 307 50.23 -8.74 -26.43
CA TYR A 307 49.21 -8.28 -25.50
C TYR A 307 48.44 -9.48 -24.95
N ARG A 308 48.49 -9.65 -23.62
CA ARG A 308 47.73 -10.69 -22.91
C ARG A 308 46.56 -10.05 -22.17
N PRO A 309 45.36 -10.65 -22.20
CA PRO A 309 44.27 -10.26 -21.30
C PRO A 309 44.65 -10.63 -19.87
N VAL A 310 44.51 -9.69 -18.94
CA VAL A 310 44.92 -9.90 -17.54
C VAL A 310 43.81 -9.45 -16.60
N SER A 311 43.69 -10.12 -15.45
CA SER A 311 42.66 -9.77 -14.46
C SER A 311 43.07 -8.54 -13.66
N GLU A 312 42.09 -7.83 -13.08
CA GLU A 312 42.32 -6.67 -12.21
C GLU A 312 43.20 -7.03 -11.00
N GLY A 313 43.08 -8.26 -10.48
CA GLY A 313 43.93 -8.78 -9.41
C GLY A 313 45.39 -8.91 -9.83
N ASP A 314 45.65 -9.36 -11.06
CA ASP A 314 47.00 -9.48 -11.60
C ASP A 314 47.65 -8.12 -11.83
N ILE A 315 46.87 -7.15 -12.34
CA ILE A 315 47.30 -5.76 -12.52
C ILE A 315 47.70 -5.14 -11.17
N ASN A 316 46.83 -5.27 -10.16
CA ASN A 316 47.09 -4.74 -8.83
C ASN A 316 48.30 -5.40 -8.17
N ASN A 317 48.49 -6.70 -8.36
CA ASN A 317 49.67 -7.41 -7.88
C ASN A 317 50.96 -6.93 -8.54
N VAL A 318 50.96 -6.71 -9.86
CA VAL A 318 52.12 -6.19 -10.60
C VAL A 318 52.44 -4.75 -10.19
N ILE A 319 51.41 -3.90 -10.03
CA ILE A 319 51.59 -2.51 -9.56
C ILE A 319 52.14 -2.50 -8.13
N HIS A 320 51.64 -3.37 -7.25
CA HIS A 320 52.10 -3.48 -5.87
C HIS A 320 53.54 -4.00 -5.78
N GLU A 321 53.92 -4.98 -6.61
CA GLU A 321 55.32 -5.42 -6.80
C GLU A 321 56.21 -4.26 -7.28
N TYR A 322 55.77 -3.50 -8.28
CA TYR A 322 56.51 -2.35 -8.81
C TYR A 322 56.71 -1.24 -7.77
N GLN A 323 55.68 -0.99 -6.94
CA GLN A 323 55.76 -0.03 -5.84
C GLN A 323 56.70 -0.49 -4.73
N LYS A 324 56.77 -1.79 -4.43
CA LYS A 324 57.75 -2.37 -3.50
C LYS A 324 59.19 -2.23 -3.97
N GLN A 325 59.43 -2.27 -5.28
CA GLN A 325 60.77 -2.18 -5.87
C GLN A 325 61.25 -0.73 -6.06
N ARG A 326 60.42 0.27 -5.72
CA ARG A 326 60.80 1.68 -5.83
C ARG A 326 61.73 2.07 -4.67
N PRO A 327 62.92 2.65 -4.92
CA PRO A 327 63.82 3.07 -3.85
C PRO A 327 63.17 4.16 -3.00
N ILE A 328 63.19 3.94 -1.68
CA ILE A 328 62.65 4.80 -0.61
C ILE A 328 63.34 6.16 -0.68
N GLY A 329 62.62 7.18 -1.16
CA GLY A 329 63.19 8.51 -1.36
C GLY A 329 62.20 9.67 -1.39
N LEU A 330 60.95 9.49 -0.95
CA LEU A 330 60.00 10.60 -0.74
C LEU A 330 59.18 10.35 0.53
N PRO A 331 58.92 11.39 1.35
CA PRO A 331 58.36 11.22 2.68
C PRO A 331 56.89 10.80 2.60
N THR A 332 56.60 9.65 3.20
CA THR A 332 55.27 9.19 3.54
C THR A 332 54.73 10.00 4.72
N ASN A 333 54.14 11.17 4.45
CA ASN A 333 53.10 11.68 5.34
C ASN A 333 51.79 11.03 4.88
N PRO A 334 51.02 10.36 5.78
CA PRO A 334 49.66 9.98 5.45
C PRO A 334 48.89 11.27 5.26
N VAL A 335 48.56 11.60 4.01
CA VAL A 335 47.52 12.58 3.73
C VAL A 335 46.25 11.93 4.24
N ASP A 336 45.59 12.54 5.23
CA ASP A 336 44.26 12.14 5.68
C ASP A 336 43.37 11.97 4.45
N GLU A 337 43.16 10.72 4.06
CA GLU A 337 42.23 10.36 3.00
C GLU A 337 40.85 10.81 3.48
N ARG A 338 40.35 11.90 2.92
CA ARG A 338 38.94 12.25 3.07
C ARG A 338 38.14 11.02 2.66
N PRO A 339 37.28 10.47 3.55
CA PRO A 339 36.48 9.32 3.21
C PRO A 339 35.62 9.66 2.00
N ASN A 340 35.69 8.80 0.99
CA ASN A 340 34.95 8.96 -0.25
C ASN A 340 33.44 8.98 0.08
N PRO A 341 32.71 10.08 -0.19
CA PRO A 341 31.31 10.23 0.20
C PRO A 341 30.37 9.23 -0.47
N PHE A 342 30.86 8.50 -1.48
CA PHE A 342 30.12 7.44 -2.18
C PHE A 342 30.36 6.02 -1.63
N MET A 343 31.23 5.85 -0.61
CA MET A 343 31.49 4.54 0.01
C MET A 343 30.50 4.17 1.12
N LEU A 344 29.76 5.14 1.66
CA LEU A 344 28.73 4.89 2.68
C LEU A 344 27.51 4.13 2.12
N GLU A 345 27.33 4.10 0.80
CA GLU A 345 26.21 3.37 0.17
C GLU A 345 26.54 1.91 -0.18
N LEU A 346 27.80 1.48 -0.03
CA LEU A 346 28.24 0.13 -0.41
C LEU A 346 28.46 -0.83 0.76
N SER A 347 28.44 -0.36 2.01
CA SER A 347 28.61 -1.19 3.21
C SER A 347 27.30 -1.75 3.80
N GLU A 348 26.16 -1.61 3.11
CA GLU A 348 24.91 -2.30 3.50
C GLU A 348 24.75 -3.69 2.86
N LYS A 349 25.76 -4.15 2.11
CA LYS A 349 25.84 -5.54 1.63
C LYS A 349 26.68 -6.32 2.62
N ASP A 350 26.03 -6.86 3.66
CA ASP A 350 26.39 -8.12 4.33
C ASP A 350 25.53 -8.33 5.58
N ASN A 351 24.20 -8.24 5.41
CA ASN A 351 23.26 -8.94 6.27
C ASN A 351 22.39 -9.80 5.36
N GLU A 352 22.78 -11.06 5.17
CA GLU A 352 21.85 -12.10 4.75
C GLU A 352 20.65 -12.06 5.71
N SER A 353 19.55 -11.46 5.27
CA SER A 353 18.31 -11.42 6.02
C SER A 353 17.19 -11.91 5.14
N PHE A 354 16.61 -13.04 5.55
CA PHE A 354 15.38 -13.66 5.08
C PHE A 354 14.47 -12.72 4.27
N ASP A 355 14.25 -13.07 2.99
CA ASP A 355 13.35 -12.51 1.99
C ASP A 355 12.31 -11.49 2.51
N GLU A 356 12.69 -10.21 2.65
CA GLU A 356 11.71 -9.14 2.73
C GLU A 356 11.19 -8.89 1.31
N PRO A 357 9.88 -9.08 1.04
CA PRO A 357 9.35 -8.97 -0.31
C PRO A 357 9.69 -7.59 -0.88
N ASP A 358 10.27 -7.57 -2.09
CA ASP A 358 10.55 -6.33 -2.81
C ASP A 358 9.29 -5.44 -2.87
N TYR A 359 9.50 -4.13 -2.88
CA TYR A 359 8.44 -3.13 -2.95
C TYR A 359 7.46 -3.43 -4.09
N ASN A 360 8.00 -3.75 -5.27
CA ASN A 360 7.19 -4.07 -6.44
C ASN A 360 6.39 -5.37 -6.23
N THR A 361 6.94 -6.33 -5.49
CA THR A 361 6.25 -7.58 -5.14
C THR A 361 5.02 -7.31 -4.28
N LEU A 362 5.08 -6.38 -3.32
CA LEU A 362 3.92 -6.06 -2.47
C LEU A 362 2.75 -5.47 -3.26
N GLY A 363 3.02 -4.53 -4.17
CA GLY A 363 2.00 -3.94 -5.04
C GLY A 363 1.40 -4.97 -6.00
N LEU A 364 2.24 -5.81 -6.60
CA LEU A 364 1.79 -6.91 -7.46
C LEU A 364 0.91 -7.89 -6.71
N LEU A 365 1.29 -8.29 -5.49
CA LEU A 365 0.48 -9.17 -4.64
C LEU A 365 -0.89 -8.55 -4.32
N ALA A 366 -0.93 -7.24 -4.04
CA ALA A 366 -2.18 -6.54 -3.76
C ALA A 366 -3.13 -6.56 -4.97
N TYR A 367 -2.67 -6.12 -6.15
CA TYR A 367 -3.50 -6.12 -7.36
C TYR A 367 -3.88 -7.53 -7.81
N ARG A 368 -2.98 -8.50 -7.63
CA ARG A 368 -3.27 -9.92 -7.88
C ARG A 368 -4.41 -10.41 -6.99
N GLN A 369 -4.36 -10.14 -5.69
CA GLN A 369 -5.41 -10.55 -4.76
C GLN A 369 -6.76 -9.92 -5.14
N ILE A 370 -6.75 -8.63 -5.51
CA ILE A 370 -7.93 -7.91 -5.98
C ILE A 370 -8.55 -8.58 -7.21
N CYS A 371 -7.75 -9.04 -8.18
CA CYS A 371 -8.27 -9.68 -9.39
C CYS A 371 -8.67 -11.15 -9.18
N LEU A 372 -7.94 -11.90 -8.35
CA LEU A 372 -8.18 -13.34 -8.19
C LEU A 372 -9.39 -13.65 -7.31
N VAL A 373 -9.50 -13.01 -6.14
CA VAL A 373 -10.51 -13.35 -5.13
C VAL A 373 -11.94 -13.31 -5.68
N PRO A 374 -12.37 -12.29 -6.47
CA PRO A 374 -13.71 -12.28 -7.05
C PRO A 374 -13.99 -13.48 -7.96
N ILE A 375 -13.00 -13.92 -8.74
CA ILE A 375 -13.16 -15.06 -9.63
C ILE A 375 -13.21 -16.36 -8.83
N GLU A 376 -12.35 -16.52 -7.82
CA GLU A 376 -12.39 -17.67 -6.90
C GLU A 376 -13.74 -17.78 -6.19
N ILE A 377 -14.32 -16.65 -5.77
CA ILE A 377 -15.66 -16.61 -5.21
C ILE A 377 -16.68 -17.08 -6.25
N ILE A 378 -16.65 -16.59 -7.50
CA ILE A 378 -17.58 -17.03 -8.55
C ILE A 378 -17.46 -18.54 -8.79
N LEU A 379 -16.24 -19.09 -8.81
CA LEU A 379 -16.00 -20.51 -9.01
C LEU A 379 -16.50 -21.38 -7.85
N SER A 380 -16.58 -20.83 -6.64
CA SER A 380 -17.12 -21.51 -5.47
C SER A 380 -18.65 -21.57 -5.42
N LEU A 381 -19.36 -20.85 -6.30
CA LEU A 381 -20.82 -20.81 -6.32
C LEU A 381 -21.40 -21.97 -7.13
N ASP A 382 -22.52 -22.53 -6.64
CA ASP A 382 -23.25 -23.61 -7.34
C ASP A 382 -23.71 -23.21 -8.76
N ASN A 383 -23.92 -21.91 -8.99
CA ASN A 383 -24.33 -21.35 -10.28
C ASN A 383 -23.15 -20.77 -11.11
N ALA A 384 -21.91 -21.17 -10.83
CA ALA A 384 -20.71 -20.67 -11.52
C ALA A 384 -20.84 -20.72 -13.06
N ILE A 385 -21.45 -21.80 -13.59
CA ILE A 385 -21.66 -22.03 -15.03
C ILE A 385 -22.41 -20.88 -15.71
N ASN A 386 -23.34 -20.21 -15.00
CA ASN A 386 -24.13 -19.12 -15.57
C ASN A 386 -23.40 -17.77 -15.54
N LEU A 387 -22.56 -17.54 -14.53
CA LEU A 387 -21.89 -16.24 -14.29
C LEU A 387 -20.51 -16.17 -14.94
N LEU A 388 -19.79 -17.29 -14.98
CA LEU A 388 -18.44 -17.39 -15.52
C LEU A 388 -18.33 -16.92 -16.99
N PRO A 389 -19.26 -17.28 -17.90
CA PRO A 389 -19.24 -16.76 -19.28
C PRO A 389 -19.33 -15.24 -19.36
N GLN A 390 -20.01 -14.60 -18.41
CA GLN A 390 -20.23 -13.15 -18.37
C GLN A 390 -18.97 -12.40 -17.90
N MET A 391 -18.04 -13.11 -17.23
CA MET A 391 -16.74 -12.58 -16.80
C MET A 391 -15.57 -13.04 -17.69
N LEU A 392 -15.84 -13.86 -18.70
CA LEU A 392 -14.81 -14.56 -19.48
C LEU A 392 -13.84 -13.61 -20.18
N ASP A 393 -14.32 -12.51 -20.75
CA ASP A 393 -13.44 -11.54 -21.40
C ASP A 393 -12.50 -10.86 -20.41
N SER A 394 -13.00 -10.57 -19.20
CA SER A 394 -12.19 -10.01 -18.13
C SER A 394 -11.14 -11.00 -17.62
N ILE A 395 -11.50 -12.29 -17.56
CA ILE A 395 -10.57 -13.39 -17.22
C ILE A 395 -9.49 -13.55 -18.29
N LYS A 396 -9.85 -13.49 -19.58
CA LYS A 396 -8.87 -13.51 -20.68
C LYS A 396 -7.88 -12.37 -20.54
N MET A 397 -8.36 -11.16 -20.25
CA MET A 397 -7.50 -10.00 -20.01
C MET A 397 -6.57 -10.22 -18.80
N LEU A 398 -7.06 -10.82 -17.72
CA LEU A 398 -6.24 -11.16 -16.55
C LEU A 398 -5.11 -12.15 -16.90
N ILE A 399 -5.42 -13.20 -17.65
CA ILE A 399 -4.43 -14.21 -18.07
C ILE A 399 -3.33 -13.59 -18.94
N ILE A 400 -3.68 -12.61 -19.78
CA ILE A 400 -2.73 -11.89 -20.63
C ILE A 400 -1.92 -10.87 -19.81
N ALA A 401 -2.55 -10.25 -18.80
CA ALA A 401 -1.98 -9.14 -18.04
C ALA A 401 -0.80 -9.54 -17.15
N THR A 402 -0.75 -10.78 -16.64
CA THR A 402 0.28 -11.21 -15.69
C THR A 402 0.78 -12.63 -15.99
N PRO A 403 2.09 -12.90 -15.84
CA PRO A 403 2.63 -14.25 -15.97
C PRO A 403 2.39 -15.11 -14.71
N ASP A 404 1.76 -14.58 -13.66
CA ASP A 404 1.62 -15.19 -12.35
C ASP A 404 1.05 -16.63 -12.36
N ILE A 405 1.67 -17.50 -11.57
CA ILE A 405 1.34 -18.93 -11.56
C ILE A 405 -0.05 -19.24 -11.00
N ALA A 406 -0.57 -18.47 -10.06
CA ALA A 406 -1.91 -18.70 -9.54
C ALA A 406 -2.98 -18.31 -10.56
N VAL A 407 -2.76 -17.22 -11.31
CA VAL A 407 -3.64 -16.86 -12.44
C VAL A 407 -3.65 -17.99 -13.47
N ARG A 408 -2.50 -18.58 -13.80
CA ARG A 408 -2.44 -19.73 -14.71
C ARG A 408 -3.14 -20.98 -14.16
N LYS A 409 -2.99 -21.28 -12.87
CA LYS A 409 -3.71 -22.40 -12.22
C LYS A 409 -5.22 -22.21 -12.27
N LEU A 410 -5.69 -20.99 -12.01
CA LEU A 410 -7.10 -20.62 -12.07
C LEU A 410 -7.64 -20.73 -13.51
N ALA A 411 -6.86 -20.34 -14.52
CA ALA A 411 -7.24 -20.53 -15.92
C ALA A 411 -7.49 -22.02 -16.27
N VAL A 412 -6.64 -22.93 -15.77
CA VAL A 412 -6.82 -24.38 -15.96
C VAL A 412 -8.12 -24.87 -15.29
N GLN A 413 -8.41 -24.41 -14.07
CA GLN A 413 -9.66 -24.76 -13.37
C GLN A 413 -10.89 -24.30 -14.15
N ILE A 414 -10.86 -23.08 -14.70
CA ILE A 414 -11.94 -22.52 -15.52
C ILE A 414 -12.16 -23.33 -16.78
N ILE A 415 -11.09 -23.70 -17.50
CA ILE A 415 -11.18 -24.54 -18.70
C ILE A 415 -11.84 -25.88 -18.37
N ASN A 416 -11.46 -26.51 -17.26
CA ASN A 416 -12.05 -27.79 -16.85
C ASN A 416 -13.55 -27.65 -16.59
N ILE A 417 -13.99 -26.62 -15.87
CA ILE A 417 -15.41 -26.36 -15.60
C ILE A 417 -16.19 -26.08 -16.89
N MET A 418 -15.63 -25.28 -17.80
CA MET A 418 -16.26 -24.97 -19.07
C MET A 418 -16.30 -26.16 -20.03
N SER A 419 -15.39 -27.12 -19.91
CA SER A 419 -15.37 -28.34 -20.74
C SER A 419 -16.44 -29.37 -20.34
N ILE A 420 -17.03 -29.23 -19.15
CA ILE A 420 -18.08 -30.10 -18.61
C ILE A 420 -19.49 -29.53 -18.91
N CYS A 421 -19.56 -28.27 -19.34
CA CYS A 421 -20.78 -27.58 -19.80
C CYS A 421 -20.95 -27.74 -21.31
#